data_AF-A0AAV1QCJ8-F1
#
_entry.id   AF-A0AAV1QCJ8-F1
#
_cell.length_a   1.000
_cell.length_b   1.000
_cell.length_c   1.000
_cell.angle_alpha   90.00
_cell.angle_beta   90.00
_cell.angle_gamma   90.00
#
_symmetry.space_group_name_H-M   'P 1'
#
loop_
_entity.id
_entity.type
_entity.pdbx_description
1 polymer ?
#
loop_
_entity_poly.entity_id
_entity_poly.type
_entity_poly.pdbx_seq_one_letter_code
_entity_poly.pdbx_strand_id
1 'polypeptide(L)'
;MVDQAMDGAGLASDLLEHSLTVRNSIAKALPTHRECEVHIKNECSNYTLCNPRVYTERGRCYVPLPPAIKPNATGEALFKKVPNMACGAVGIFTYDLLNNSTKESTNKIAVLFKVPFDLNAKFNAYALGIFDISTECNRDLFRDMSKNTSEMFVRGQAKGPSLTYKSDTVTIMATMSDCYTPYMKVEVSDN
;
A
#
# COMPACT_ATOMS: atom_id res chain seq x y z
N MET A 1 -32.65 -20.05 69.82
CA MET A 1 -31.19 -20.16 69.86
C MET A 1 -30.87 -21.59 69.43
N VAL A 2 -30.82 -21.88 68.14
CA VAL A 2 -29.82 -21.40 67.18
C VAL A 2 -30.48 -20.96 65.87
N ASP A 3 -29.78 -20.07 65.19
CA ASP A 3 -30.12 -19.30 64.00
C ASP A 3 -29.62 -20.01 62.71
N GLN A 4 -30.05 -19.52 61.55
CA GLN A 4 -29.49 -19.73 60.19
C GLN A 4 -29.72 -21.10 59.48
N ALA A 5 -29.89 -21.20 58.17
CA ALA A 5 -30.03 -20.24 57.07
C ALA A 5 -30.59 -20.97 55.84
N MET A 6 -31.22 -20.22 54.93
CA MET A 6 -31.72 -20.67 53.64
C MET A 6 -30.58 -21.20 52.75
N ASP A 7 -30.72 -22.43 52.26
CA ASP A 7 -29.78 -23.02 51.30
C ASP A 7 -30.14 -22.56 49.88
N GLY A 8 -29.64 -21.37 49.52
CA GLY A 8 -29.76 -20.76 48.20
C GLY A 8 -28.72 -21.30 47.21
N ALA A 9 -28.75 -22.60 46.93
CA ALA A 9 -27.77 -23.23 46.03
C ALA A 9 -28.29 -23.52 44.60
N GLY A 10 -29.54 -23.20 44.29
CA GLY A 10 -30.17 -23.50 42.99
C GLY A 10 -30.12 -22.40 41.92
N LEU A 11 -29.67 -21.18 42.25
CA LEU A 11 -29.57 -20.07 41.29
C LEU A 11 -28.13 -19.79 40.83
N ALA A 12 -27.14 -20.43 41.47
CA ALA A 12 -25.73 -20.20 41.17
C ALA A 12 -25.22 -21.06 39.99
N SER A 13 -25.83 -22.22 39.69
CA SER A 13 -25.37 -23.06 38.57
C SER A 13 -25.76 -22.48 37.20
N ASP A 14 -26.93 -21.86 37.08
CA ASP A 14 -27.38 -21.25 35.82
C ASP A 14 -26.59 -19.97 35.50
N LEU A 15 -26.10 -19.25 36.50
CA LEU A 15 -25.18 -18.11 36.33
C LEU A 15 -23.75 -18.53 35.93
N LEU A 16 -23.35 -19.76 36.25
CA LEU A 16 -22.03 -20.31 35.86
C LEU A 16 -22.04 -20.89 34.44
N GLU A 17 -23.16 -21.45 33.97
CA GLU A 17 -23.32 -21.87 32.57
C GLU A 17 -23.50 -20.69 31.61
N HIS A 18 -24.17 -19.61 32.05
CA HIS A 18 -24.17 -18.35 31.29
C HIS A 18 -22.80 -17.66 31.29
N SER A 19 -21.95 -17.89 32.29
CA SER A 19 -20.56 -17.40 32.30
C SER A 19 -19.65 -18.20 31.34
N LEU A 20 -19.99 -19.44 30.98
CA LEU A 20 -19.28 -20.20 29.95
C LEU A 20 -19.74 -19.85 28.53
N THR A 21 -20.85 -19.13 28.40
CA THR A 21 -21.44 -18.74 27.12
C THR A 21 -20.77 -17.51 26.50
N VAL A 22 -20.04 -16.70 27.28
CA VAL A 22 -19.21 -15.60 26.76
C VAL A 22 -17.74 -15.93 26.96
N ARG A 23 -17.28 -16.94 26.21
CA ARG A 23 -15.88 -17.12 25.82
C ARG A 23 -15.40 -15.82 25.18
N ASN A 24 -14.85 -14.94 26.01
CA ASN A 24 -14.21 -13.67 25.67
C ASN A 24 -12.89 -13.88 24.89
N SER A 25 -12.97 -14.57 23.77
CA SER A 25 -11.90 -14.62 22.79
C SER A 25 -12.45 -14.70 21.37
N ILE A 26 -13.44 -13.84 21.07
CA ILE A 26 -13.19 -12.96 19.92
C ILE A 26 -12.04 -12.05 20.37
N ALA A 27 -10.81 -12.60 20.42
CA ALA A 27 -9.64 -11.77 20.26
C ALA A 27 -9.97 -11.00 19.00
N LYS A 28 -10.29 -9.70 19.13
CA LYS A 28 -10.67 -8.80 18.03
C LYS A 28 -9.90 -9.31 16.83
N ALA A 29 -10.57 -9.98 15.90
CA ALA A 29 -9.86 -10.64 14.81
C ALA A 29 -9.31 -9.48 14.01
N LEU A 30 -8.07 -9.08 14.32
CA LEU A 30 -7.40 -8.02 13.62
C LEU A 30 -7.48 -8.48 12.18
N PRO A 31 -8.04 -7.67 11.26
CA PRO A 31 -8.04 -8.03 9.86
C PRO A 31 -6.61 -8.45 9.57
N THR A 32 -6.37 -9.72 9.26
CA THR A 32 -5.00 -10.18 8.98
C THR A 32 -4.65 -9.87 7.53
N HIS A 33 -5.68 -9.61 6.72
CA HIS A 33 -5.60 -9.25 5.31
C HIS A 33 -4.92 -7.89 5.12
N ARG A 34 -3.86 -7.88 4.31
CA ARG A 34 -3.16 -6.66 3.90
C ARG A 34 -3.14 -6.64 2.39
N GLU A 35 -3.54 -5.54 1.81
CA GLU A 35 -3.41 -5.30 0.38
C GLU A 35 -3.14 -3.83 0.08
N CYS A 36 -2.69 -3.53 -1.11
CA CYS A 36 -2.63 -2.18 -1.64
C CYS A 36 -3.24 -2.24 -3.03
N GLU A 37 -4.39 -1.59 -3.18
CA GLU A 37 -4.96 -1.30 -4.49
C GLU A 37 -4.34 -0.01 -4.99
N VAL A 38 -3.88 -0.01 -6.23
CA VAL A 38 -3.22 1.13 -6.86
C VAL A 38 -4.01 1.50 -8.10
N HIS A 39 -4.47 2.74 -8.15
CA HIS A 39 -5.09 3.33 -9.33
C HIS A 39 -4.16 4.42 -9.86
N ILE A 40 -3.79 4.29 -11.12
CA ILE A 40 -2.90 5.19 -11.84
C ILE A 40 -3.70 5.92 -12.90
N LYS A 41 -3.64 7.24 -12.92
CA LYS A 41 -4.19 8.09 -13.97
C LYS A 41 -3.04 8.75 -14.71
N ASN A 42 -2.98 8.54 -16.03
CA ASN A 42 -2.06 9.25 -16.90
C ASN A 42 -2.78 10.46 -17.48
N GLU A 43 -2.50 11.64 -16.97
CA GLU A 43 -2.99 12.93 -17.48
C GLU A 43 -2.00 13.61 -18.44
N CYS A 44 -0.88 12.97 -18.75
CA CYS A 44 0.02 13.47 -19.79
C CYS A 44 -0.69 13.47 -21.14
N SER A 45 -0.39 14.48 -21.95
CA SER A 45 -0.72 14.55 -23.37
C SER A 45 0.34 13.86 -24.23
N ASN A 46 1.62 13.99 -23.83
CA ASN A 46 2.76 13.61 -24.66
C ASN A 46 3.41 12.29 -24.25
N TYR A 47 3.06 11.73 -23.08
CA TYR A 47 3.69 10.52 -22.56
C TYR A 47 2.71 9.35 -22.44
N THR A 48 3.17 8.17 -22.85
CA THR A 48 2.57 6.88 -22.50
C THR A 48 3.38 6.27 -21.37
N LEU A 49 2.73 5.86 -20.28
CA LEU A 49 3.37 5.04 -19.25
C LEU A 49 3.49 3.63 -19.81
N CYS A 50 4.70 3.07 -19.96
CA CYS A 50 4.88 1.74 -20.53
C CYS A 50 5.95 0.90 -19.81
N ASN A 51 6.07 -0.37 -20.19
CA ASN A 51 7.07 -1.30 -19.65
C ASN A 51 7.06 -1.36 -18.11
N PRO A 52 5.91 -1.69 -17.47
CA PRO A 52 5.84 -1.74 -16.02
C PRO A 52 6.84 -2.75 -15.46
N ARG A 53 7.55 -2.36 -14.41
CA ARG A 53 8.40 -3.25 -13.62
C ARG A 53 7.99 -3.21 -12.17
N VAL A 54 8.12 -4.33 -11.48
CA VAL A 54 7.72 -4.49 -10.07
C VAL A 54 8.81 -5.21 -9.32
N TYR A 55 9.23 -4.63 -8.20
CA TYR A 55 9.96 -5.34 -7.15
C TYR A 55 9.08 -5.46 -5.90
N THR A 56 8.84 -6.69 -5.45
CA THR A 56 8.04 -6.97 -4.25
C THR A 56 8.94 -7.44 -3.12
N GLU A 57 9.11 -6.62 -2.09
CA GLU A 57 9.84 -6.98 -0.86
C GLU A 57 8.99 -7.91 0.02
N ARG A 58 7.67 -7.66 0.11
CA ARG A 58 6.71 -8.50 0.84
C ARG A 58 5.37 -8.56 0.13
N GLY A 59 4.74 -9.73 0.15
CA GLY A 59 3.47 -9.96 -0.52
C GLY A 59 3.64 -10.50 -1.94
N ARG A 60 2.61 -10.34 -2.77
CA ARG A 60 2.55 -10.75 -4.17
C ARG A 60 1.71 -9.77 -4.98
N CYS A 61 2.05 -9.63 -6.25
CA CYS A 61 1.19 -8.99 -7.25
C CYS A 61 0.04 -9.94 -7.63
N TYR A 62 -1.20 -9.52 -7.41
CA TYR A 62 -2.42 -10.29 -7.67
C TYR A 62 -3.12 -9.82 -8.95
N VAL A 63 -3.22 -8.50 -9.13
CA VAL A 63 -3.63 -7.88 -10.40
C VAL A 63 -2.41 -7.12 -10.91
N PRO A 64 -1.83 -7.53 -12.06
CA PRO A 64 -0.63 -6.90 -12.59
C PRO A 64 -0.92 -5.50 -13.12
N LEU A 65 0.10 -4.65 -13.08
CA LEU A 65 0.11 -3.34 -13.71
C LEU A 65 -0.18 -3.48 -15.22
N PRO A 66 -1.02 -2.62 -15.81
CA PRO A 66 -1.27 -2.62 -17.25
C PRO A 66 0.03 -2.44 -18.02
N PRO A 67 0.24 -3.17 -19.14
CA PRO A 67 1.48 -3.09 -19.91
C PRO A 67 1.76 -1.69 -20.48
N ALA A 68 0.71 -0.90 -20.71
CA ALA A 68 0.80 0.51 -21.04
C ALA A 68 -0.45 1.27 -20.57
N ILE A 69 -0.28 2.54 -20.21
CA ILE A 69 -1.36 3.49 -19.90
C ILE A 69 -1.17 4.71 -20.80
N LYS A 70 -2.03 4.82 -21.82
CA LYS A 70 -2.01 5.90 -22.82
C LYS A 70 -2.36 7.26 -22.19
N PRO A 71 -2.07 8.38 -22.87
CA PRO A 71 -2.60 9.70 -22.51
C PRO A 71 -4.09 9.66 -22.16
N ASN A 72 -4.46 10.29 -21.06
CA ASN A 72 -5.82 10.38 -20.52
C ASN A 72 -6.49 9.05 -20.16
N ALA A 73 -5.71 7.97 -20.01
CA ALA A 73 -6.21 6.67 -19.60
C ALA A 73 -5.87 6.36 -18.13
N THR A 74 -6.55 5.36 -17.59
CA THR A 74 -6.32 4.86 -16.24
C THR A 74 -5.83 3.40 -16.25
N GLY A 75 -5.21 3.01 -15.16
CA GLY A 75 -4.75 1.65 -14.91
C GLY A 75 -4.87 1.28 -13.45
N GLU A 76 -5.00 -0.02 -13.18
CA GLU A 76 -5.17 -0.54 -11.82
C GLU A 76 -4.24 -1.72 -11.56
N ALA A 77 -3.80 -1.87 -10.32
CA ALA A 77 -3.07 -3.04 -9.84
C ALA A 77 -3.40 -3.35 -8.38
N LEU A 78 -3.16 -4.59 -7.97
CA LEU A 78 -3.48 -5.07 -6.64
C LEU A 78 -2.35 -5.91 -6.08
N PHE A 79 -1.81 -5.49 -4.95
CA PHE A 79 -0.75 -6.20 -4.24
C PHE A 79 -1.30 -6.72 -2.91
N LYS A 80 -1.13 -8.01 -2.63
CA LYS A 80 -1.66 -8.65 -1.41
C LYS A 80 -0.54 -9.26 -0.59
N LYS A 81 -0.69 -9.34 0.73
CA LYS A 81 0.21 -10.14 1.55
C LYS A 81 0.14 -11.62 1.15
N VAL A 82 1.16 -12.37 1.55
CA VAL A 82 1.12 -13.84 1.43
C VAL A 82 0.12 -14.40 2.46
N PRO A 83 -0.77 -15.34 2.08
CA PRO A 83 -1.63 -16.05 3.02
C PRO A 83 -0.83 -16.70 4.16
N ASN A 84 -1.40 -16.73 5.36
CA ASN A 84 -0.82 -17.40 6.55
C ASN A 84 0.58 -16.92 6.99
N MET A 85 1.05 -15.78 6.48
CA MET A 85 2.27 -15.13 6.93
C MET A 85 1.94 -13.81 7.62
N ALA A 86 2.61 -13.52 8.73
CA ALA A 86 2.55 -12.23 9.43
C ALA A 86 3.37 -11.16 8.67
N CYS A 87 3.03 -10.94 7.39
CA CYS A 87 3.68 -9.97 6.53
C CYS A 87 2.67 -9.01 5.90
N GLY A 88 3.18 -7.85 5.48
CA GLY A 88 2.42 -6.83 4.79
C GLY A 88 2.40 -6.99 3.26
N ALA A 89 1.93 -5.95 2.58
CA ALA A 89 2.12 -5.76 1.13
C ALA A 89 3.09 -4.58 0.93
N VAL A 90 4.29 -4.87 0.43
CA VAL A 90 5.37 -3.88 0.34
C VAL A 90 6.14 -4.09 -0.96
N GLY A 91 6.24 -3.03 -1.74
CA GLY A 91 6.94 -3.07 -3.00
C GLY A 91 7.17 -1.71 -3.61
N ILE A 92 7.75 -1.74 -4.79
CA ILE A 92 7.96 -0.60 -5.67
C ILE A 92 7.62 -1.04 -7.08
N PHE A 93 7.07 -0.12 -7.85
CA PHE A 93 6.93 -0.31 -9.29
C PHE A 93 7.40 0.91 -10.05
N THR A 94 7.73 0.71 -11.33
CA THR A 94 8.13 1.77 -12.25
C THR A 94 7.35 1.67 -13.54
N TYR A 95 7.19 2.81 -14.21
CA TYR A 95 6.79 2.90 -15.61
C TYR A 95 7.76 3.79 -16.35
N ASP A 96 8.18 3.36 -17.53
CA ASP A 96 8.95 4.18 -18.45
C ASP A 96 8.05 5.27 -19.04
N LEU A 97 8.58 6.49 -19.14
CA LEU A 97 7.91 7.64 -19.74
C LEU A 97 8.22 7.67 -21.24
N LEU A 98 7.40 6.98 -22.03
CA LEU A 98 7.55 6.95 -23.49
C LEU A 98 7.01 8.22 -24.10
N ASN A 99 7.89 9.06 -24.65
CA ASN A 99 7.48 10.22 -25.42
C ASN A 99 6.81 9.77 -26.72
N ASN A 100 5.56 10.17 -26.92
CA ASN A 100 4.74 9.72 -28.04
C ASN A 100 5.22 10.27 -29.39
N SER A 101 5.94 11.40 -29.40
CA SER A 101 6.48 12.04 -30.60
C SER A 101 7.81 11.43 -31.01
N THR A 102 8.76 11.31 -30.08
CA THR A 102 10.11 10.79 -30.38
C THR A 102 10.20 9.26 -30.35
N LYS A 103 9.23 8.59 -29.70
CA LYS A 103 9.24 7.15 -29.41
C LYS A 103 10.39 6.69 -28.52
N GLU A 104 10.94 7.61 -27.73
CA GLU A 104 12.02 7.34 -26.79
C GLU A 104 11.57 7.49 -25.34
N SER A 105 12.23 6.76 -24.43
CA SER A 105 12.07 6.91 -22.98
C SER A 105 13.41 7.30 -22.38
N THR A 106 13.52 8.51 -21.85
CA THR A 106 14.72 9.00 -21.15
C THR A 106 14.59 8.83 -19.64
N ASN A 107 13.37 8.78 -19.14
CA ASN A 107 13.07 8.72 -17.72
C ASN A 107 12.01 7.66 -17.42
N LYS A 108 11.89 7.32 -16.14
CA LYS A 108 10.81 6.50 -15.61
C LYS A 108 10.29 7.07 -14.31
N ILE A 109 9.01 6.89 -14.05
CA ILE A 109 8.44 7.13 -12.71
C ILE A 109 8.72 5.92 -11.83
N ALA A 110 8.84 6.16 -10.52
CA ALA A 110 8.92 5.12 -9.51
C ALA A 110 7.94 5.41 -8.37
N VAL A 111 7.18 4.41 -7.98
CA VAL A 111 6.17 4.50 -6.92
C VAL A 111 6.38 3.36 -5.94
N LEU A 112 6.65 3.73 -4.69
CA LEU A 112 6.82 2.79 -3.58
C LEU A 112 5.59 2.83 -2.69
N PHE A 113 5.14 1.65 -2.25
CA PHE A 113 4.05 1.49 -1.29
C PHE A 113 4.47 0.54 -0.17
N LYS A 114 4.10 0.88 1.06
CA LYS A 114 4.37 0.09 2.27
C LYS A 114 3.11 -0.03 3.09
N VAL A 115 2.55 -1.24 3.13
CA VAL A 115 1.44 -1.61 4.01
C VAL A 115 1.95 -2.65 5.01
N PRO A 116 2.32 -2.26 6.24
CA PRO A 116 2.86 -3.20 7.22
C PRO A 116 1.79 -4.15 7.75
N PHE A 117 2.20 -5.27 8.36
CA PHE A 117 1.26 -6.20 8.98
C PHE A 117 0.59 -5.60 10.21
N ASP A 118 1.30 -4.86 11.06
CA ASP A 118 0.71 -4.25 12.25
C ASP A 118 0.72 -2.72 12.15
N LEU A 119 -0.46 -2.14 11.99
CA LEU A 119 -0.65 -0.69 11.92
C LEU A 119 -0.57 0.01 13.29
N ASN A 120 -0.62 -0.74 14.40
CA ASN A 120 -0.38 -0.17 15.73
C ASN A 120 1.12 0.12 15.93
N ALA A 121 1.99 -0.64 15.27
CA ALA A 121 3.44 -0.52 15.39
C ALA A 121 4.08 0.30 14.26
N LYS A 122 3.48 0.32 13.06
CA LYS A 122 4.05 0.97 11.86
C LYS A 122 2.96 1.62 11.02
N PHE A 123 3.25 2.73 10.36
CA PHE A 123 2.29 3.39 9.47
C PHE A 123 2.42 2.91 8.03
N ASN A 124 1.31 3.02 7.28
CA ASN A 124 1.37 3.01 5.83
C ASN A 124 2.28 4.16 5.37
N ALA A 125 3.10 3.90 4.36
CA ALA A 125 4.00 4.89 3.79
C ALA A 125 4.14 4.67 2.29
N TYR A 126 4.43 5.75 1.57
CA TYR A 126 4.63 5.72 0.14
C TYR A 126 5.67 6.75 -0.28
N ALA A 127 6.25 6.55 -1.46
CA ALA A 127 7.23 7.46 -2.04
C ALA A 127 7.05 7.56 -3.54
N LEU A 128 7.42 8.71 -4.10
CA LEU A 128 7.34 9.04 -5.52
C LEU A 128 8.69 9.60 -5.97
N GLY A 129 9.14 9.21 -7.16
CA GLY A 129 10.33 9.78 -7.76
C GLY A 129 10.33 9.60 -9.28
N ILE A 130 11.23 10.32 -9.94
CA ILE A 130 11.47 10.23 -11.38
C ILE A 130 12.97 9.99 -11.57
N PHE A 131 13.30 8.95 -12.31
CA PHE A 131 14.66 8.44 -12.44
C PHE A 131 15.06 8.34 -13.92
N ASP A 132 16.36 8.25 -14.17
CA ASP A 132 16.88 7.94 -15.49
C ASP A 132 16.40 6.55 -15.95
N ILE A 133 16.19 6.37 -17.27
CA ILE A 133 15.70 5.12 -17.86
C ILE A 133 16.58 3.90 -17.52
N SER A 134 17.88 4.11 -17.29
CA SER A 134 18.83 3.06 -16.87
C SER A 134 18.61 2.55 -15.45
N THR A 135 17.82 3.26 -14.63
CA THR A 135 17.55 2.85 -13.25
C THR A 135 16.68 1.59 -13.23
N GLU A 136 17.22 0.51 -12.66
CA GLU A 136 16.50 -0.76 -12.54
C GLU A 136 15.44 -0.72 -11.42
N CYS A 137 14.27 -1.31 -11.69
CA CYS A 137 13.28 -1.58 -10.65
C CYS A 137 13.67 -2.84 -9.86
N ASN A 138 14.57 -2.67 -8.90
CA ASN A 138 15.15 -3.78 -8.14
C ASN A 138 15.18 -3.47 -6.63
N ARG A 139 15.86 -4.36 -5.89
CA ARG A 139 16.00 -4.26 -4.44
C ARG A 139 16.76 -3.00 -4.00
N ASP A 140 17.73 -2.54 -4.78
CA ASP A 140 18.54 -1.37 -4.43
C ASP A 140 17.71 -0.09 -4.54
N LEU A 141 16.95 0.09 -5.63
CA LEU A 141 16.01 1.20 -5.75
C LEU A 141 14.96 1.19 -4.63
N PHE A 142 14.40 0.01 -4.32
CA PHE A 142 13.48 -0.15 -3.20
C PHE A 142 14.11 0.27 -1.86
N ARG A 143 15.33 -0.21 -1.57
CA ARG A 143 16.04 0.12 -0.32
C ARG A 143 16.29 1.62 -0.23
N ASP A 144 16.73 2.24 -1.32
CA ASP A 144 17.04 3.66 -1.39
C ASP A 144 15.80 4.50 -1.10
N MET A 145 14.74 4.34 -1.89
CA MET A 145 13.47 5.05 -1.70
C MET A 145 12.80 4.74 -0.36
N SER A 146 13.02 3.55 0.23
CA SER A 146 12.42 3.19 1.53
C SER A 146 13.16 3.74 2.74
N LYS A 147 14.47 3.99 2.67
CA LYS A 147 15.30 4.26 3.88
C LYS A 147 16.09 5.55 3.79
N ASN A 148 16.58 5.90 2.61
CA ASN A 148 17.46 7.04 2.44
C ASN A 148 16.66 8.32 2.21
N THR A 149 17.37 9.44 2.16
CA THR A 149 16.85 10.75 1.75
C THR A 149 17.63 11.19 0.53
N SER A 150 16.95 11.69 -0.48
CA SER A 150 17.53 12.14 -1.74
C SER A 150 16.63 13.23 -2.33
N GLU A 151 17.20 14.07 -3.18
CA GLU A 151 16.44 15.04 -3.98
C GLU A 151 15.69 14.35 -5.14
N MET A 152 15.98 13.07 -5.43
CA MET A 152 15.39 12.31 -6.53
C MET A 152 14.00 11.73 -6.23
N PHE A 153 13.56 11.80 -4.96
CA PHE A 153 12.24 11.29 -4.55
C PHE A 153 11.73 11.99 -3.29
N VAL A 154 10.41 11.95 -3.12
CA VAL A 154 9.73 12.35 -1.89
C VAL A 154 9.11 11.13 -1.22
N ARG A 155 9.16 11.06 0.12
CA ARG A 155 8.56 9.98 0.91
C ARG A 155 7.74 10.55 2.05
N GLY A 156 6.59 9.92 2.32
CA GLY A 156 5.69 10.31 3.40
C GLY A 156 4.88 9.16 3.97
N GLN A 157 4.24 9.42 5.11
CA GLN A 157 3.24 8.53 5.68
C GLN A 157 1.89 8.78 5.00
N ALA A 158 1.03 7.75 4.96
CA ALA A 158 -0.34 7.84 4.45
C ALA A 158 -1.31 8.62 5.38
N LYS A 159 -0.81 9.66 6.07
CA LYS A 159 -1.54 10.47 7.05
C LYS A 159 -1.44 11.98 6.77
N GLY A 160 -0.72 12.34 5.72
CA GLY A 160 -0.41 13.73 5.37
C GLY A 160 -1.12 14.18 4.10
N PRO A 161 -0.78 15.38 3.60
CA PRO A 161 -1.22 15.82 2.28
C PRO A 161 -0.71 14.88 1.18
N SER A 162 -1.23 15.03 -0.03
CA SER A 162 -0.68 14.35 -1.20
C SER A 162 0.82 14.59 -1.32
N LEU A 163 1.56 13.54 -1.67
CA LEU A 163 2.95 13.70 -2.09
C LEU A 163 2.96 14.17 -3.54
N THR A 164 3.87 15.08 -3.84
CA THR A 164 4.11 15.60 -5.19
C THR A 164 5.61 15.60 -5.44
N TYR A 165 6.03 15.05 -6.58
CA TYR A 165 7.39 15.13 -7.06
C TYR A 165 7.38 15.65 -8.49
N LYS A 166 8.20 16.66 -8.78
CA LYS A 166 8.25 17.35 -10.06
C LYS A 166 9.64 17.20 -10.66
N SER A 167 9.73 16.71 -11.90
CA SER A 167 10.94 16.80 -12.72
C SER A 167 10.85 17.98 -13.68
N ASP A 168 11.70 18.04 -14.70
CA ASP A 168 11.60 19.02 -15.79
C ASP A 168 10.44 18.72 -16.75
N THR A 169 10.08 17.45 -16.93
CA THR A 169 9.13 17.00 -17.96
C THR A 169 7.74 16.67 -17.44
N VAL A 170 7.64 16.06 -16.25
CA VAL A 170 6.37 15.60 -15.69
C VAL A 170 6.32 15.83 -14.19
N THR A 171 5.10 15.89 -13.66
CA THR A 171 4.80 15.87 -12.24
C THR A 171 4.09 14.57 -11.89
N ILE A 172 4.52 13.92 -10.79
CA ILE A 172 3.83 12.76 -10.20
C ILE A 172 3.25 13.15 -8.84
N MET A 173 1.96 12.86 -8.66
CA MET A 173 1.23 13.08 -7.42
C MET A 173 0.63 11.78 -6.90
N ALA A 174 0.57 11.62 -5.59
CA ALA A 174 -0.15 10.50 -5.01
C ALA A 174 -0.73 10.76 -3.62
N THR A 175 -1.84 10.05 -3.36
CA THR A 175 -2.45 9.90 -2.04
C THR A 175 -2.62 8.43 -1.73
N MET A 176 -2.64 8.09 -0.45
CA MET A 176 -2.81 6.72 0.04
C MET A 176 -3.60 6.78 1.34
N SER A 177 -4.58 5.89 1.52
CA SER A 177 -5.29 5.76 2.80
C SER A 177 -4.44 5.02 3.87
N ASP A 178 -4.75 5.23 5.14
CA ASP A 178 -3.99 4.66 6.27
C ASP A 178 -4.58 3.37 6.86
N CYS A 179 -5.50 2.71 6.16
CA CYS A 179 -6.13 1.47 6.62
C CYS A 179 -5.32 0.21 6.27
N TYR A 180 -5.84 -0.98 6.58
CA TYR A 180 -5.18 -2.27 6.29
C TYR A 180 -5.26 -2.70 4.83
N THR A 181 -6.20 -2.14 4.07
CA THR A 181 -6.45 -2.40 2.65
C THR A 181 -6.44 -1.09 1.88
N PRO A 182 -5.31 -0.36 1.85
CA PRO A 182 -5.26 0.97 1.31
C PRO A 182 -5.54 1.04 -0.18
N TYR A 183 -6.17 2.14 -0.55
CA TYR A 183 -6.34 2.57 -1.92
C TYR A 183 -5.36 3.72 -2.19
N MET A 184 -4.43 3.50 -3.12
CA MET A 184 -3.43 4.47 -3.52
C MET A 184 -3.82 5.05 -4.88
N LYS A 185 -3.97 6.37 -4.95
CA LYS A 185 -4.20 7.09 -6.21
C LYS A 185 -2.89 7.72 -6.65
N VAL A 186 -2.49 7.47 -7.88
CA VAL A 186 -1.31 8.05 -8.53
C VAL A 186 -1.76 8.80 -9.76
N GLU A 187 -1.30 10.03 -9.92
CA GLU A 187 -1.53 10.86 -11.09
C GLU A 187 -0.19 11.29 -11.67
N VAL A 188 -0.08 11.25 -13.00
CA VAL A 188 1.09 11.71 -13.74
C VAL A 188 0.61 12.71 -14.76
N SER A 189 1.15 13.93 -14.72
CA SER A 189 0.79 15.01 -15.63
C SER A 189 2.04 15.58 -16.29
N ASP A 190 1.86 16.17 -17.47
CA ASP A 190 2.88 17.05 -18.03
C ASP A 190 3.06 18.29 -17.12
N ASN A 191 4.22 18.93 -17.21
CA ASN A 191 4.54 20.15 -16.46
C ASN A 191 4.01 21.45 -17.07
#